data_AF-A0A3A0UW22-F1
#
_entry.id   AF-A0A3A0UW22-F1
#
_cell.length_a   1.000
_cell.length_b   1.000
_cell.length_c   1.000
_cell.angle_alpha   90.00
_cell.angle_beta   90.00
_cell.angle_gamma   90.00
#
_symmetry.space_group_name_H-M   'P 1'
#
loop_
_entity.id
_entity.type
_entity.pdbx_description
1 polymer ?
#
loop_
_entity_poly.entity_id
_entity_poly.type
_entity_poly.pdbx_seq_one_letter_code
_entity_poly.pdbx_strand_id
1 'polypeptide(L)'
;YAIKHYGESRIDKEIQQVIKETPGLHMQSIRVTDRLMQICRNIAPAVVTFFATPYYPAVNVSYDQKIEETIALVKETFEEKFQCQSKRIHYFNGISDSSYLNFAGDMSQMITYEKNTPNFNATYTIPFEAIKEISAPTLLCGPIGKDAH
;
A
#
# COMPACT_ATOMS: atom_id res chain seq x y z
N TYR A 1 15.60 18.96 3.40
CA TYR A 1 16.20 20.19 2.84
C TYR A 1 15.27 21.41 2.97
N ALA A 2 14.07 21.36 2.40
CA ALA A 2 13.12 22.48 2.39
C ALA A 2 12.78 23.01 3.79
N ILE A 3 12.40 22.13 4.72
CA ILE A 3 12.09 22.49 6.13
C ILE A 3 13.26 23.26 6.78
N LYS A 4 14.50 22.78 6.59
CA LYS A 4 15.70 23.42 7.15
C LYS A 4 15.91 24.87 6.67
N HIS A 5 15.49 25.20 5.45
CA HIS A 5 15.73 26.52 4.84
C HIS A 5 14.53 27.46 4.91
N TYR A 6 13.30 26.91 4.95
CA TYR A 6 12.06 27.70 4.82
C TYR A 6 11.12 27.56 6.02
N GLY A 7 11.41 26.66 6.97
CA GLY A 7 10.60 26.38 8.15
C GLY A 7 9.45 25.42 7.89
N GLU A 8 9.14 24.57 8.87
CA GLU A 8 8.13 23.51 8.79
C GLU A 8 6.72 24.07 8.49
N SER A 9 6.26 25.04 9.29
CA SER A 9 4.94 25.67 9.12
C SER A 9 4.69 26.22 7.70
N ARG A 10 5.72 26.79 7.06
CA ARG A 10 5.61 27.28 5.68
C ARG A 10 5.49 26.13 4.70
N ILE A 11 6.33 25.10 4.84
CA ILE A 11 6.33 23.93 3.96
C ILE A 11 4.99 23.18 4.07
N ASP A 12 4.48 22.99 5.28
CA ASP A 12 3.18 22.34 5.49
C ASP A 12 2.05 23.12 4.83
N LYS A 13 2.06 24.46 4.93
CA LYS A 13 1.07 25.31 4.25
C LYS A 13 1.12 25.14 2.72
N GLU A 14 2.32 25.09 2.13
CA GLU A 14 2.50 24.86 0.69
C GLU A 14 1.99 23.46 0.28
N ILE A 15 2.30 22.43 1.06
CA ILE A 15 1.81 21.05 0.83
C ILE A 15 0.28 21.03 0.87
N GLN A 16 -0.33 21.57 1.92
CA GLN A 16 -1.79 21.59 2.09
C GLN A 16 -2.49 22.38 0.99
N GLN A 17 -1.91 23.50 0.56
CA GLN A 17 -2.46 24.28 -0.55
C GLN A 17 -2.45 23.47 -1.85
N VAL A 18 -1.33 22.83 -2.19
CA VAL A 18 -1.23 22.02 -3.42
C VAL A 18 -2.19 20.83 -3.38
N ILE A 19 -2.32 20.16 -2.23
CA ILE A 19 -3.27 19.06 -2.05
C ILE A 19 -4.70 19.55 -2.32
N LYS A 20 -5.09 20.70 -1.74
CA LYS A 20 -6.42 21.30 -1.94
C LYS A 20 -6.68 21.70 -3.40
N GLU A 21 -5.66 22.18 -4.09
CA GLU A 21 -5.73 22.60 -5.50
C GLU A 21 -5.64 21.43 -6.49
N THR A 22 -5.38 20.20 -6.01
CA THR A 22 -5.21 19.00 -6.84
C THR A 22 -6.35 18.00 -6.55
N PRO A 23 -7.44 18.01 -7.34
CA PRO A 23 -8.58 17.10 -7.12
C PRO A 23 -8.24 15.62 -7.35
N GLY A 24 -7.34 15.32 -8.28
CA GLY A 24 -6.93 13.95 -8.58
C GLY A 24 -6.01 13.40 -7.50
N LEU A 25 -6.53 12.53 -6.62
CA LEU A 25 -5.77 11.94 -5.50
C LEU A 25 -4.45 11.31 -5.94
N HIS A 26 -4.45 10.56 -7.06
CA HIS A 26 -3.26 9.93 -7.63
C HIS A 26 -2.18 10.93 -8.09
N MET A 27 -2.54 12.20 -8.31
CA MET A 27 -1.60 13.25 -8.72
C MET A 27 -1.04 14.05 -7.54
N GLN A 28 -1.61 13.94 -6.35
CA GLN A 28 -1.26 14.82 -5.23
C GLN A 28 0.19 14.68 -4.82
N SER A 29 0.71 13.45 -4.67
CA SER A 29 2.11 13.20 -4.33
C SER A 29 3.08 13.81 -5.36
N ILE A 30 2.72 13.72 -6.65
CA ILE A 30 3.51 14.27 -7.75
C ILE A 30 3.51 15.80 -7.70
N ARG A 31 2.32 16.42 -7.54
CA ARG A 31 2.17 17.89 -7.51
C ARG A 31 2.85 18.51 -6.29
N VAL A 32 2.75 17.86 -5.13
CA VAL A 32 3.46 18.31 -3.93
C VAL A 32 4.98 18.26 -4.17
N THR A 33 5.48 17.16 -4.72
CA THR A 33 6.91 17.01 -5.02
C THR A 33 7.40 18.09 -6.01
N ASP A 34 6.65 18.34 -7.08
CA ASP A 34 6.93 19.40 -8.05
C ASP A 34 6.98 20.78 -7.38
N ARG A 35 5.98 21.11 -6.54
CA ARG A 35 5.97 22.37 -5.81
C ARG A 35 7.18 22.55 -4.90
N LEU A 36 7.55 21.51 -4.15
CA LEU A 36 8.72 21.57 -3.26
C LEU A 36 10.02 21.73 -4.05
N MET A 37 10.15 21.10 -5.23
CA MET A 37 11.27 21.30 -6.12
C MET A 37 11.31 22.72 -6.71
N GLN A 38 10.16 23.32 -7.03
CA GLN A 38 10.07 24.72 -7.47
C GLN A 38 10.47 25.71 -6.38
N ILE A 39 10.22 25.39 -5.11
CA ILE A 39 10.70 26.18 -3.96
C ILE A 39 12.22 26.01 -3.81
N CYS A 40 12.73 24.78 -3.98
CA CYS A 40 14.13 24.42 -3.80
C CYS A 40 14.94 24.46 -5.10
N ARG A 41 14.66 25.38 -6.05
CA ARG A 41 15.35 25.40 -7.37
C ARG A 41 16.87 25.47 -7.29
N ASN A 42 17.41 25.98 -6.19
CA ASN A 42 18.84 26.12 -5.96
C ASN A 42 19.58 24.79 -5.74
N ILE A 43 18.88 23.66 -5.53
CA ILE A 43 19.50 22.32 -5.50
C ILE A 43 19.46 21.60 -6.85
N ALA A 44 18.97 22.26 -7.91
CA ALA A 44 18.95 21.67 -9.25
C ALA A 44 20.37 21.56 -9.85
N PRO A 45 20.65 20.54 -10.68
CA PRO A 45 19.78 19.41 -11.00
C PRO A 45 19.65 18.43 -9.82
N ALA A 46 18.45 17.93 -9.58
CA ALA A 46 18.16 16.97 -8.50
C ALA A 46 17.19 15.88 -8.97
N VAL A 47 17.31 14.70 -8.36
CA VAL A 47 16.34 13.60 -8.47
C VAL A 47 15.68 13.44 -7.11
N VAL A 48 14.35 13.35 -7.11
CA VAL A 48 13.56 13.15 -5.89
C VAL A 48 12.85 11.81 -5.99
N THR A 49 13.07 10.95 -5.00
CA THR A 49 12.36 9.66 -4.85
C THR A 49 11.29 9.82 -3.77
N PHE A 50 10.09 9.34 -4.06
CA PHE A 50 8.94 9.38 -3.16
C PHE A 50 7.96 8.26 -3.53
N PHE A 51 7.01 7.99 -2.64
CA PHE A 51 5.90 7.07 -2.90
C PHE A 51 4.65 7.85 -3.32
N ALA A 52 3.98 7.38 -4.37
CA ALA A 52 2.66 7.83 -4.76
C ALA A 52 1.60 6.92 -4.14
N THR A 53 0.50 7.51 -3.67
CA THR A 53 -0.64 6.79 -3.10
C THR A 53 -1.63 6.34 -4.19
N PRO A 54 -2.37 5.22 -4.01
CA PRO A 54 -2.40 4.34 -2.84
C PRO A 54 -1.28 3.29 -2.83
N TYR A 55 -0.94 2.80 -1.63
CA TYR A 55 -0.04 1.67 -1.43
C TYR A 55 -0.82 0.42 -1.01
N TYR A 56 -0.59 -0.68 -1.73
CA TYR A 56 -1.12 -2.00 -1.40
C TYR A 56 0.02 -2.88 -0.90
N PRO A 57 0.08 -3.22 0.40
CA PRO A 57 1.09 -4.10 0.94
C PRO A 57 1.07 -5.47 0.25
N ALA A 58 2.25 -5.99 -0.08
CA ALA A 58 2.39 -7.37 -0.53
C ALA A 58 2.34 -8.28 0.70
N VAL A 59 1.26 -9.04 0.83
CA VAL A 59 1.04 -9.97 1.94
C VAL A 59 1.12 -11.41 1.45
N ASN A 60 1.65 -12.30 2.29
CA ASN A 60 1.78 -13.70 1.96
C ASN A 60 1.65 -14.56 3.22
N VAL A 61 0.76 -15.54 3.16
CA VAL A 61 0.47 -16.47 4.26
C VAL A 61 0.90 -17.89 3.91
N SER A 62 1.82 -18.04 2.96
CA SER A 62 2.28 -19.36 2.56
C SER A 62 3.01 -20.02 3.71
N TYR A 63 2.72 -21.31 3.92
CA TYR A 63 3.30 -22.11 4.98
C TYR A 63 2.86 -21.69 6.39
N ASP A 64 1.82 -20.84 6.52
CA ASP A 64 1.10 -20.68 7.78
C ASP A 64 0.34 -21.98 8.10
N GLN A 65 0.73 -22.64 9.19
CA GLN A 65 0.15 -23.92 9.60
C GLN A 65 -1.37 -23.88 9.72
N LYS A 66 -1.96 -22.75 10.13
CA LYS A 66 -3.42 -22.60 10.30
C LYS A 66 -4.16 -22.61 8.96
N ILE A 67 -3.48 -22.23 7.88
CA ILE A 67 -4.06 -22.15 6.53
C ILE A 67 -3.80 -23.41 5.71
N GLU A 68 -2.70 -24.13 5.93
CA GLU A 68 -2.38 -25.32 5.14
C GLU A 68 -3.48 -26.40 5.20
N GLU A 69 -4.10 -26.60 6.38
CA GLU A 69 -5.25 -27.50 6.54
C GLU A 69 -6.47 -27.03 5.72
N THR A 70 -6.71 -25.72 5.69
CA THR A 70 -7.80 -25.12 4.91
C THR A 70 -7.54 -25.28 3.40
N ILE A 71 -6.29 -25.09 2.95
CA ILE A 71 -5.91 -25.29 1.55
C ILE A 71 -6.11 -26.76 1.14
N ALA A 72 -5.73 -27.71 1.98
CA ALA A 72 -5.93 -29.13 1.72
C ALA A 72 -7.42 -29.47 1.59
N LEU A 73 -8.25 -29.01 2.52
CA LEU A 73 -9.70 -29.20 2.49
C LEU A 73 -10.34 -28.59 1.24
N VAL A 74 -9.95 -27.37 0.85
CA VAL A 74 -10.44 -26.73 -0.37
C VAL A 74 -10.07 -27.56 -1.60
N LYS A 75 -8.82 -28.04 -1.69
CA LYS A 75 -8.37 -28.85 -2.82
C LYS A 75 -9.16 -30.16 -2.94
N GLU A 76 -9.29 -30.89 -1.85
CA GLU A 76 -10.04 -32.14 -1.78
C GLU A 76 -11.51 -31.92 -2.16
N THR A 77 -12.14 -30.87 -1.61
CA THR A 77 -13.54 -30.54 -1.91
C THR A 77 -13.76 -30.22 -3.39
N PHE A 78 -12.85 -29.47 -4.01
CA PHE A 78 -12.93 -29.12 -5.44
C PHE A 78 -12.81 -30.35 -6.34
N GLU A 79 -11.89 -31.26 -6.01
CA GLU A 79 -11.69 -32.49 -6.77
C GLU A 79 -12.89 -33.44 -6.60
N GLU A 80 -13.26 -33.78 -5.37
CA GLU A 80 -14.26 -34.82 -5.11
C GLU A 80 -15.67 -34.41 -5.52
N LYS A 81 -16.10 -33.19 -5.17
CA LYS A 81 -17.49 -32.75 -5.37
C LYS A 81 -17.74 -32.11 -6.73
N PHE A 82 -16.71 -31.49 -7.30
CA PHE A 82 -16.86 -30.69 -8.51
C PHE A 82 -16.02 -31.19 -9.68
N GLN A 83 -15.21 -32.24 -9.49
CA GLN A 83 -14.33 -32.79 -10.54
C GLN A 83 -13.45 -31.70 -11.16
N CYS A 84 -13.00 -30.76 -10.31
CA CYS A 84 -12.28 -29.56 -10.71
C CYS A 84 -10.94 -29.49 -9.99
N GLN A 85 -9.85 -29.45 -10.75
CA GLN A 85 -8.52 -29.27 -10.17
C GLN A 85 -8.31 -27.81 -9.73
N SER A 86 -8.01 -27.62 -8.45
CA SER A 86 -7.58 -26.32 -7.92
C SER A 86 -6.06 -26.24 -7.79
N LYS A 87 -5.49 -25.10 -8.18
CA LYS A 87 -4.05 -24.83 -8.09
C LYS A 87 -3.80 -23.76 -7.05
N ARG A 88 -2.80 -23.98 -6.20
CA ARG A 88 -2.32 -22.97 -5.26
C ARG A 88 -1.51 -21.93 -6.01
N ILE A 89 -1.82 -20.66 -5.78
CA ILE A 89 -1.02 -19.51 -6.23
C ILE A 89 -0.59 -18.77 -4.96
N HIS A 90 0.69 -18.42 -4.87
CA HIS A 90 1.25 -17.78 -3.68
C HIS A 90 0.99 -16.27 -3.62
N TYR A 91 0.86 -15.63 -4.78
CA TYR A 91 0.54 -14.21 -4.89
C TYR A 91 -0.52 -14.00 -5.96
N PHE A 92 -1.56 -13.27 -5.62
CA PHE A 92 -2.48 -12.71 -6.59
C PHE A 92 -1.85 -11.44 -7.14
N ASN A 93 -1.61 -11.39 -8.46
CA ASN A 93 -0.93 -10.26 -9.10
C ASN A 93 -1.86 -9.06 -9.38
N GLY A 94 -3.11 -9.11 -8.92
CA GLY A 94 -4.05 -8.00 -8.96
C GLY A 94 -4.00 -7.16 -7.68
N ILE A 95 -4.85 -6.14 -7.63
CA ILE A 95 -5.09 -5.36 -6.43
C ILE A 95 -6.14 -6.11 -5.58
N SER A 96 -6.03 -6.08 -4.26
CA SER A 96 -7.04 -6.65 -3.38
C SER A 96 -7.02 -5.95 -2.03
N ASP A 97 -8.20 -5.71 -1.46
CA ASP A 97 -8.32 -5.23 -0.08
C ASP A 97 -7.71 -6.22 0.94
N SER A 98 -7.51 -7.48 0.54
CA SER A 98 -6.78 -8.48 1.32
C SER A 98 -5.35 -8.04 1.67
N SER A 99 -4.76 -7.13 0.90
CA SER A 99 -3.47 -6.50 1.21
C SER A 99 -3.45 -5.78 2.57
N TYR A 100 -4.61 -5.42 3.12
CA TYR A 100 -4.73 -4.74 4.42
C TYR A 100 -5.17 -5.65 5.57
N LEU A 101 -5.43 -6.94 5.31
CA LEU A 101 -5.90 -7.89 6.33
C LEU A 101 -4.78 -8.62 7.05
N ASN A 102 -3.57 -8.58 6.50
CA ASN A 102 -2.41 -9.25 7.03
C ASN A 102 -1.22 -8.28 7.13
N PHE A 103 -0.51 -8.34 8.25
CA PHE A 103 0.73 -7.62 8.45
C PHE A 103 1.92 -8.58 8.33
N ALA A 104 2.61 -8.53 7.18
CA ALA A 104 3.78 -9.37 6.90
C ALA A 104 5.13 -8.61 6.97
N GLY A 105 5.09 -7.29 7.17
CA GLY A 105 6.27 -6.42 7.12
C GLY A 105 6.85 -6.07 8.49
N ASP A 106 7.78 -5.10 8.49
CA ASP A 106 8.28 -4.45 9.70
C ASP A 106 7.65 -3.05 9.82
N MET A 107 7.25 -2.66 11.04
CA MET A 107 6.75 -1.30 11.33
C MET A 107 7.77 -0.23 10.93
N SER A 108 9.07 -0.51 10.99
CA SER A 108 10.10 0.43 10.52
C SER A 108 9.98 0.78 9.04
N GLN A 109 9.53 -0.17 8.21
CA GLN A 109 9.28 0.04 6.78
C GLN A 109 8.02 0.90 6.57
N MET A 110 7.00 0.72 7.41
CA MET A 110 5.78 1.53 7.34
C MET A 110 6.10 2.99 7.68
N ILE A 111 6.81 3.24 8.78
CA ILE A 111 7.29 4.58 9.14
C ILE A 111 8.12 5.21 8.01
N THR A 112 8.92 4.41 7.30
CA THR A 112 9.69 4.88 6.15
C THR A 112 8.79 5.25 4.98
N TYR A 113 7.77 4.44 4.68
CA TYR A 113 6.77 4.75 3.66
C TYR A 113 6.04 6.08 3.97
N GLU A 114 5.55 6.24 5.20
CA GLU A 114 4.83 7.44 5.64
C GLU A 114 5.67 8.72 5.43
N LYS A 115 6.93 8.69 5.89
CA LYS A 115 7.85 9.82 5.79
C LYS A 115 8.25 10.18 4.35
N ASN A 116 8.04 9.27 3.40
CA ASN A 116 8.38 9.45 1.99
C ASN A 116 7.13 9.53 1.09
N THR A 117 5.95 9.72 1.68
CA THR A 117 4.67 9.83 0.95
C THR A 117 4.09 11.25 1.15
N PRO A 118 4.15 12.14 0.14
CA PRO A 118 3.90 13.57 0.34
C PRO A 118 2.50 13.97 0.82
N ASN A 119 1.48 13.15 0.57
CA ASN A 119 0.08 13.40 0.97
C ASN A 119 -0.39 12.50 2.13
N PHE A 120 0.53 11.76 2.76
CA PHE A 120 0.21 10.90 3.89
C PHE A 120 -0.28 11.72 5.09
N ASN A 121 -1.29 11.22 5.81
CA ASN A 121 -2.01 11.90 6.89
C ASN A 121 -2.72 13.21 6.49
N ALA A 122 -2.80 13.53 5.19
CA ALA A 122 -3.62 14.64 4.68
C ALA A 122 -4.87 14.12 3.96
N THR A 123 -4.68 13.42 2.83
CA THR A 123 -5.77 12.85 2.02
C THR A 123 -5.69 11.34 1.88
N TYR A 124 -4.60 10.74 2.37
CA TYR A 124 -4.38 9.31 2.37
C TYR A 124 -3.76 8.88 3.70
N THR A 125 -4.24 7.78 4.27
CA THR A 125 -3.68 7.17 5.48
C THR A 125 -3.93 5.68 5.45
N ILE A 126 -3.07 4.91 6.11
CA ILE A 126 -3.27 3.48 6.39
C ILE A 126 -3.01 3.29 7.89
N PRO A 127 -3.93 2.65 8.64
CA PRO A 127 -3.75 2.43 10.07
C PRO A 127 -2.88 1.17 10.32
N PHE A 128 -1.57 1.27 10.04
CA PHE A 128 -0.65 0.12 10.08
C PHE A 128 -0.60 -0.58 11.43
N GLU A 129 -0.63 0.16 12.54
CA GLU A 129 -0.67 -0.39 13.90
C GLU A 129 -1.93 -1.22 14.13
N ALA A 130 -3.09 -0.70 13.73
CA ALA A 130 -4.35 -1.42 13.86
C ALA A 130 -4.32 -2.71 13.01
N ILE A 131 -3.87 -2.63 11.76
CA ILE A 131 -3.72 -3.79 10.87
C ILE A 131 -2.81 -4.85 11.50
N LYS A 132 -1.71 -4.44 12.15
CA LYS A 132 -0.81 -5.35 12.86
C LYS A 132 -1.49 -6.03 14.05
N GLU A 133 -2.27 -5.28 14.84
CA GLU A 133 -2.98 -5.81 16.02
C GLU A 133 -4.06 -6.83 15.66
N ILE A 134 -4.80 -6.59 14.57
CA ILE A 134 -5.88 -7.48 14.11
C ILE A 134 -5.46 -8.43 12.98
N SER A 135 -4.17 -8.50 12.68
CA SER A 135 -3.61 -9.24 11.55
C SER A 135 -4.10 -10.69 11.52
N ALA A 136 -4.70 -11.08 10.40
CA ALA A 136 -5.22 -12.41 10.18
C ALA A 136 -4.73 -12.98 8.84
N PRO A 137 -4.49 -14.29 8.76
CA PRO A 137 -4.17 -14.90 7.49
C PRO A 137 -5.41 -14.89 6.57
N THR A 138 -5.22 -14.54 5.30
CA THR A 138 -6.31 -14.44 4.32
C THR A 138 -6.05 -15.39 3.14
N LEU A 139 -7.09 -16.08 2.69
CA LEU A 139 -7.06 -16.97 1.53
C LEU A 139 -8.09 -16.48 0.49
N LEU A 140 -7.63 -16.25 -0.73
CA LEU A 140 -8.51 -16.05 -1.88
C LEU A 140 -8.78 -17.40 -2.54
N CYS A 141 -10.06 -17.79 -2.61
CA CYS A 141 -10.50 -19.05 -3.22
C CYS A 141 -11.53 -18.77 -4.30
N GLY A 142 -11.23 -19.14 -5.55
CA GLY A 142 -12.13 -18.94 -6.66
C GLY A 142 -11.46 -19.21 -8.01
N PRO A 143 -12.24 -19.25 -9.11
CA PRO A 143 -11.66 -19.32 -10.44
C PRO A 143 -10.84 -18.06 -10.73
N ILE A 144 -9.75 -18.22 -11.47
CA ILE A 144 -8.87 -17.13 -11.89
C ILE A 144 -9.75 -16.03 -12.54
N GLY A 145 -9.85 -14.87 -11.89
CA GLY A 145 -10.55 -13.70 -12.43
C GLY A 145 -12.07 -13.63 -12.22
N LYS A 146 -12.70 -14.52 -11.44
CA LYS A 146 -14.09 -14.31 -10.99
C LYS A 146 -14.04 -13.41 -9.75
N ASP A 147 -14.67 -12.24 -9.84
CA ASP A 147 -14.52 -11.09 -8.91
C ASP A 147 -13.13 -10.44 -8.90
N ALA A 148 -12.58 -10.20 -10.09
CA ALA A 148 -11.57 -9.14 -10.25
C ALA A 148 -12.25 -7.77 -10.00
N HIS A 149 -12.28 -7.36 -8.74
CA HIS A 149 -12.06 -5.97 -8.35
C HIS A 149 -10.58 -5.82 -7.99
#